data_AF-A0AAU9W688-F1
#
_entry.id   AF-A0AAU9W688-F1
#
_cell.length_a   1.000
_cell.length_b   1.000
_cell.length_c   1.000
_cell.angle_alpha   90.00
_cell.angle_beta   90.00
_cell.angle_gamma   90.00
#
_symmetry.space_group_name_H-M   'P 1'
#
loop_
_entity.id
_entity.type
_entity.pdbx_description
1 polymer ?
#
loop_
_entity_poly.entity_id
_entity_poly.type
_entity_poly.pdbx_seq_one_letter_code
_entity_poly.pdbx_strand_id
1 'polypeptide(L)'
;MAEGNLNEEREKFGLFKTILNARRQRRRMQQSILNTVIARRGLILKVFSFILLLVSLDESQQVTVLRSCRRFQRNLGWWNTVWNTYSEKRFKQNLRVSRGTFQFILDQTRHDLERDVVCEDPIPPDMRLAICLYRLGRGDYYFTIAEMFGVGVSTVAAITEDVCVRSL
;
A
#
# COMPACT_ATOMS: atom_id res chain seq x y z
N MET A 1 85.66 -3.58 -35.36
CA MET A 1 84.93 -4.21 -34.23
C MET A 1 84.10 -3.23 -33.40
N ALA A 2 84.37 -1.91 -33.41
CA ALA A 2 83.65 -0.92 -32.59
C ALA A 2 82.24 -0.53 -33.10
N GLU A 3 81.99 -0.56 -34.42
CA GLU A 3 80.68 -0.16 -34.98
C GLU A 3 79.54 -1.13 -34.67
N GLY A 4 79.83 -2.44 -34.54
CA GLY A 4 78.82 -3.45 -34.19
C GLY A 4 78.27 -3.27 -32.77
N ASN A 5 79.13 -2.86 -31.82
CA ASN A 5 78.74 -2.66 -30.43
C ASN A 5 77.86 -1.41 -30.26
N LEU A 6 78.16 -0.33 -30.98
CA LEU A 6 77.34 0.90 -30.98
C LEU A 6 75.95 0.69 -31.58
N ASN A 7 75.83 -0.15 -32.61
CA ASN A 7 74.52 -0.48 -33.18
C ASN A 7 73.70 -1.37 -32.23
N GLU A 8 74.34 -2.34 -31.58
CA GLU A 8 73.68 -3.21 -30.59
C GLU A 8 73.20 -2.42 -29.35
N GLU A 9 73.97 -1.44 -28.88
CA GLU A 9 73.54 -0.54 -27.80
C GLU A 9 72.37 0.38 -28.22
N ARG A 10 72.37 0.85 -29.47
CA ARG A 10 71.25 1.64 -30.02
C ARG A 10 69.98 0.81 -30.13
N GLU A 11 70.07 -0.44 -30.54
CA GLU A 11 68.93 -1.35 -30.59
C GLU A 11 68.40 -1.68 -29.18
N LYS A 12 69.29 -1.97 -28.23
CA LYS A 12 68.92 -2.18 -26.82
C LYS A 12 68.26 -0.95 -26.22
N PHE A 13 68.76 0.25 -26.52
CA PHE A 13 68.14 1.51 -26.09
C PHE A 13 66.76 1.73 -26.73
N GLY A 14 66.62 1.40 -28.02
CA GLY A 14 65.34 1.41 -28.73
C GLY A 14 64.31 0.47 -28.10
N LEU A 15 64.71 -0.78 -27.83
CA LEU A 15 63.88 -1.79 -27.17
C LEU A 15 63.51 -1.39 -25.73
N PHE A 16 64.44 -0.80 -24.98
CA PHE A 16 64.16 -0.30 -23.65
C PHE A 16 63.12 0.83 -23.68
N LYS A 17 63.23 1.75 -24.65
CA LYS A 17 62.28 2.85 -24.86
C LYS A 17 60.89 2.33 -25.23
N THR A 18 60.79 1.31 -26.09
CA THR A 18 59.49 0.70 -26.46
C THR A 18 58.86 -0.03 -25.28
N ILE A 19 59.63 -0.77 -24.48
CA ILE A 19 59.15 -1.45 -23.26
C ILE A 19 58.65 -0.46 -22.22
N LEU A 20 59.39 0.64 -21.98
CA LEU A 20 58.98 1.69 -21.04
C LEU A 20 57.71 2.41 -21.51
N ASN A 21 57.60 2.72 -22.80
CA ASN A 21 56.41 3.33 -23.38
C ASN A 21 55.19 2.39 -23.29
N ALA A 22 55.36 1.09 -23.58
CA ALA A 22 54.31 0.09 -23.43
C ALA A 22 53.89 -0.12 -21.96
N ARG A 23 54.81 -0.03 -20.99
CA ARG A 23 54.48 -0.05 -19.55
C ARG A 23 53.75 1.21 -19.11
N ARG A 24 54.18 2.39 -19.58
CA ARG A 24 53.52 3.67 -19.30
C ARG A 24 52.10 3.73 -19.89
N GLN A 25 51.92 3.19 -21.10
CA GLN A 25 50.62 3.09 -21.76
C GLN A 25 49.67 2.12 -21.03
N ARG A 26 50.16 0.96 -20.59
CA ARG A 26 49.38 0.02 -19.77
C ARG A 26 48.94 0.63 -18.44
N ARG A 27 49.82 1.39 -17.75
CA ARG A 27 49.45 2.11 -16.52
C ARG A 27 48.38 3.17 -16.76
N ARG A 28 48.46 3.94 -17.85
CA ARG A 28 47.41 4.89 -18.25
C ARG A 28 46.09 4.20 -18.58
N MET A 29 46.15 3.06 -19.28
CA MET A 29 44.97 2.26 -19.60
C MET A 29 44.31 1.71 -18.33
N GLN A 30 45.10 1.18 -17.38
CA GLN A 30 44.61 0.71 -16.07
C GLN A 30 43.96 1.85 -15.27
N GLN A 31 44.56 3.04 -15.24
CA GLN A 31 43.99 4.21 -14.56
C GLN A 31 42.68 4.68 -15.21
N SER A 32 42.57 4.63 -16.54
CA SER A 32 41.32 4.98 -17.25
C SER A 32 40.17 4.01 -16.96
N ILE A 33 40.46 2.70 -16.87
CA ILE A 33 39.45 1.68 -16.54
C ILE A 33 38.99 1.84 -15.10
N LEU A 34 39.92 2.03 -14.16
CA LEU A 34 39.59 2.26 -12.75
C LEU A 34 38.73 3.51 -12.55
N ASN A 35 39.08 4.63 -13.19
CA ASN A 35 38.29 5.86 -13.13
C ASN A 35 36.89 5.68 -13.74
N THR A 36 36.77 4.92 -14.83
CA THR A 36 35.47 4.62 -15.44
C THR A 36 34.60 3.76 -14.52
N VAL A 37 35.19 2.78 -13.82
CA VAL A 37 34.49 1.94 -12.84
C VAL A 37 34.09 2.74 -11.60
N ILE A 38 34.97 3.61 -11.08
CA ILE A 38 34.69 4.48 -9.93
C ILE A 38 33.57 5.49 -10.26
N ALA A 39 33.58 6.08 -11.45
CA ALA A 39 32.52 6.99 -11.91
C ALA A 39 31.15 6.30 -11.99
N ARG A 40 31.11 5.02 -12.42
CA ARG A 40 29.87 4.22 -12.49
C ARG A 40 29.36 3.79 -11.10
N ARG A 41 30.25 3.55 -10.13
CA ARG A 41 29.88 3.19 -8.75
C ARG A 41 29.06 4.27 -8.06
N GLY A 42 29.35 5.54 -8.30
CA GLY A 42 28.59 6.66 -7.70
C GLY A 42 27.13 6.70 -8.16
N LEU A 43 26.87 6.37 -9.43
CA LEU A 43 25.50 6.31 -9.96
C LEU A 43 24.74 5.11 -9.38
N ILE A 44 25.38 3.95 -9.31
CA ILE A 44 24.78 2.74 -8.72
C ILE A 44 24.45 2.96 -7.25
N LEU A 45 25.35 3.56 -6.46
CA LEU A 45 25.10 3.85 -5.04
C LEU A 45 23.98 4.88 -4.85
N LYS A 46 23.89 5.90 -5.72
CA LYS A 46 22.78 6.87 -5.70
C LYS A 46 21.45 6.23 -6.06
N VAL A 47 21.42 5.35 -7.06
CA VAL A 47 20.21 4.60 -7.45
C VAL A 47 19.80 3.65 -6.34
N PHE A 48 20.74 2.92 -5.74
CA PHE A 48 20.45 2.00 -4.63
C PHE A 48 19.96 2.73 -3.39
N SER A 49 20.56 3.89 -3.08
CA SER A 49 20.10 4.78 -2.01
C SER A 49 18.70 5.33 -2.30
N PHE A 50 18.40 5.70 -3.55
CA PHE A 50 17.07 6.18 -3.95
C PHE A 50 16.03 5.05 -3.86
N ILE A 51 16.35 3.83 -4.30
CA ILE A 51 15.48 2.66 -4.17
C ILE A 51 15.22 2.34 -2.69
N LEU A 52 16.23 2.34 -1.83
CA LEU A 52 16.04 2.16 -0.39
C LEU A 52 15.14 3.25 0.21
N LEU A 53 15.30 4.51 -0.21
CA LEU A 53 14.46 5.62 0.24
C LEU A 53 13.00 5.46 -0.22
N LEU A 54 12.78 5.00 -1.46
CA LEU A 54 11.44 4.67 -1.98
C LEU A 54 10.81 3.51 -1.20
N VAL A 55 11.57 2.47 -0.85
CA VAL A 55 11.08 1.32 -0.06
C VAL A 55 10.78 1.74 1.39
N SER A 56 11.57 2.64 1.99
CA SER A 56 11.26 3.20 3.31
C SER A 56 10.06 4.16 3.32
N LEU A 57 9.76 4.81 2.19
CA LEU A 57 8.52 5.58 2.01
C LEU A 57 7.30 4.64 1.85
N ASP A 58 7.48 3.46 1.25
CA ASP A 58 6.42 2.47 1.05
C ASP A 58 5.93 1.84 2.37
N GLU A 59 6.81 1.72 3.38
CA GLU A 59 6.42 1.27 4.73
C GLU A 59 5.43 2.25 5.43
N SER A 60 5.34 3.48 4.93
CA SER A 60 4.37 4.48 5.38
C SER A 60 3.12 4.60 4.50
N GLN A 61 3.01 3.85 3.39
CA GLN A 61 1.90 3.91 2.44
C GLN A 61 0.89 2.78 2.59
N GLN A 62 0.31 2.67 3.78
CA GLN A 62 -1.16 2.49 3.89
C GLN A 62 -1.88 3.84 3.77
N VAL A 63 -1.37 4.77 2.94
CA VAL A 63 -2.10 5.99 2.60
C VAL A 63 -3.12 5.62 1.54
N THR A 64 -4.29 5.19 2.01
CA THR A 64 -5.54 5.21 1.25
C THR A 64 -5.59 6.51 0.45
N VAL A 65 -5.57 6.41 -0.88
CA VAL A 65 -5.77 7.56 -1.77
C VAL A 65 -7.18 8.10 -1.50
N LEU A 66 -7.28 9.08 -0.60
CA LEU A 66 -8.54 9.73 -0.28
C LEU A 66 -8.92 10.60 -1.49
N ARG A 67 -9.71 10.03 -2.41
CA ARG A 67 -10.34 10.84 -3.45
C ARG A 67 -11.30 11.81 -2.76
N SER A 68 -11.02 13.11 -2.94
CA SER A 68 -11.72 14.24 -2.30
C SER A 68 -13.18 14.42 -2.74
N CYS A 69 -13.69 13.66 -3.70
CA CYS A 69 -15.04 13.86 -4.21
C CYS A 69 -16.10 13.15 -3.35
N ARG A 70 -16.72 13.93 -2.44
CA ARG A 70 -18.01 13.68 -1.76
C ARG A 70 -18.05 12.48 -0.82
N ARG A 71 -17.15 12.46 0.16
CA ARG A 71 -17.35 11.62 1.35
C ARG A 71 -18.44 12.28 2.21
N PHE A 72 -19.66 11.74 2.23
CA PHE A 72 -20.56 11.99 3.35
C PHE A 72 -19.83 11.48 4.60
N GLN A 73 -19.61 12.32 5.62
CA GLN A 73 -18.95 11.86 6.83
C GLN A 73 -19.82 10.76 7.44
N ARG A 74 -19.28 9.55 7.51
CA ARG A 74 -19.96 8.41 8.12
C ARG A 74 -20.15 8.71 9.60
N ASN A 75 -21.38 8.60 10.09
CA ASN A 75 -21.65 8.75 11.52
C ASN A 75 -21.33 7.42 12.22
N LEU A 76 -20.04 7.17 12.40
CA LEU A 76 -19.54 6.04 13.20
C LEU A 76 -19.94 6.17 14.69
N GLY A 77 -20.26 7.39 15.14
CA GLY A 77 -20.63 7.69 16.52
C GLY A 77 -21.93 7.02 16.95
N TRP A 78 -22.93 6.93 16.06
CA TRP A 78 -24.20 6.28 16.38
C TRP A 78 -24.01 4.79 16.67
N TRP A 79 -23.37 4.04 15.76
CA TRP A 79 -23.18 2.60 15.94
C TRP A 79 -22.31 2.29 17.16
N ASN A 80 -21.24 3.06 17.37
CA ASN A 80 -20.39 2.93 18.55
C ASN A 80 -21.17 3.14 19.86
N THR A 81 -22.11 4.10 19.86
CA THR A 81 -22.99 4.36 21.01
C THR A 81 -24.00 3.24 21.21
N VAL A 82 -24.58 2.69 20.14
CA VAL A 82 -25.52 1.56 20.23
C VAL A 82 -24.81 0.30 20.74
N TRP A 83 -23.59 0.04 20.26
CA TRP A 83 -22.83 -1.13 20.68
C TRP A 83 -22.33 -1.00 22.12
N ASN A 84 -21.68 0.11 22.49
CA ASN A 84 -20.99 0.23 23.77
C ASN A 84 -21.81 0.88 24.89
N THR A 85 -22.75 1.78 24.57
CA THR A 85 -23.44 2.59 25.58
C THR A 85 -24.86 2.10 25.89
N TYR A 86 -25.56 1.46 24.95
CA TYR A 86 -26.96 1.09 25.17
C TYR A 86 -27.09 -0.09 26.15
N SER A 87 -28.15 -0.10 26.95
CA SER A 87 -28.51 -1.30 27.72
C SER A 87 -29.01 -2.40 26.78
N GLU A 88 -28.93 -3.66 27.20
CA GLU A 88 -29.41 -4.80 26.40
C GLU A 88 -30.89 -4.66 26.01
N LYS A 89 -31.71 -4.13 26.93
CA LYS A 89 -33.13 -3.82 26.67
C LYS A 89 -33.29 -2.82 25.52
N ARG A 90 -32.50 -1.74 25.53
CA ARG A 90 -32.56 -0.71 24.49
C ARG A 90 -32.00 -1.21 23.15
N PHE A 91 -30.93 -2.01 23.19
CA PHE A 91 -30.37 -2.67 22.01
C PHE A 91 -31.43 -3.57 21.34
N LYS A 92 -32.06 -4.45 22.12
CA LYS A 92 -33.12 -5.35 21.65
C LYS A 92 -34.36 -4.61 21.15
N GLN A 93 -34.69 -3.45 21.71
CA GLN A 93 -35.78 -2.62 21.18
C GLN A 93 -35.46 -2.03 19.80
N ASN A 94 -34.20 -1.67 19.53
CA ASN A 94 -33.80 -1.08 18.25
C ASN A 94 -33.58 -2.12 17.15
N LEU A 95 -32.85 -3.20 17.44
CA LEU A 95 -32.46 -4.20 16.45
C LEU A 95 -33.31 -5.47 16.50
N ARG A 96 -34.25 -5.57 17.45
CA ARG A 96 -35.12 -6.76 17.72
C ARG A 96 -34.38 -8.04 18.11
N VAL A 97 -33.05 -8.02 18.16
CA VAL A 97 -32.18 -9.12 18.58
C VAL A 97 -31.35 -8.73 19.81
N SER A 98 -30.86 -9.71 20.57
CA SER A 98 -29.84 -9.46 21.61
C SER A 98 -28.46 -9.28 20.96
N ARG A 99 -27.50 -8.72 21.69
CA ARG A 99 -26.11 -8.62 21.22
C ARG A 99 -25.50 -9.98 20.90
N GLY A 100 -25.79 -10.99 21.72
CA GLY A 100 -25.32 -12.35 21.49
C GLY A 100 -25.87 -12.93 20.17
N THR A 101 -27.16 -12.73 19.90
CA THR A 101 -27.76 -13.16 18.63
C THR A 101 -27.26 -12.33 17.46
N PHE A 102 -27.06 -11.03 17.64
CA PHE A 102 -26.46 -10.17 16.62
C PHE A 102 -25.07 -10.67 16.22
N GLN A 103 -24.21 -10.96 17.20
CA GLN A 103 -22.86 -11.45 16.96
C GLN A 103 -22.87 -12.84 16.32
N PHE A 104 -23.78 -13.71 16.74
CA PHE A 104 -23.98 -15.02 16.11
C PHE A 104 -24.34 -14.90 14.62
N ILE A 105 -25.30 -14.03 14.28
CA ILE A 105 -25.67 -13.77 12.88
C ILE A 105 -24.49 -13.15 12.13
N LEU A 106 -23.79 -12.20 12.75
CA LEU A 106 -22.63 -11.56 12.14
C LEU A 106 -21.56 -12.59 11.79
N ASP A 107 -21.22 -13.50 12.71
CA ASP A 107 -20.18 -14.51 12.47
C ASP A 107 -20.56 -15.46 11.33
N GLN A 108 -21.84 -15.79 11.16
CA GLN A 108 -22.31 -16.61 10.03
C GLN A 108 -22.29 -15.86 8.71
N THR A 109 -22.66 -14.58 8.73
CA THR A 109 -22.86 -13.76 7.52
C THR A 109 -21.63 -12.95 7.15
N ARG A 110 -20.58 -13.00 7.98
CA ARG A 110 -19.35 -12.21 7.83
C ARG A 110 -18.72 -12.40 6.47
N HIS A 111 -18.63 -13.64 6.00
CA HIS A 111 -18.03 -13.97 4.70
C HIS A 111 -18.76 -13.30 3.53
N ASP A 112 -20.09 -13.19 3.60
CA ASP A 112 -20.90 -12.57 2.54
C ASP A 112 -20.95 -11.05 2.65
N LEU A 113 -20.78 -10.54 3.87
CA LEU A 113 -20.79 -9.11 4.20
C LEU A 113 -19.43 -8.45 3.99
N GLU A 114 -18.34 -9.20 4.08
CA GLU A 114 -16.99 -8.74 3.76
C GLU A 114 -16.92 -8.41 2.27
N ARG A 115 -16.79 -7.12 1.97
CA ARG A 115 -16.54 -6.65 0.60
C ARG A 115 -15.14 -6.11 0.53
N ASP A 116 -14.39 -6.63 -0.43
CA ASP A 116 -13.22 -5.96 -0.95
C ASP A 116 -13.69 -4.83 -1.88
N VAL A 117 -13.55 -3.60 -1.42
CA VAL A 117 -13.80 -2.42 -2.25
C VAL A 117 -12.46 -1.80 -2.60
N VAL A 118 -12.14 -1.80 -3.90
CA VAL A 118 -10.85 -1.38 -4.44
C VAL A 118 -10.56 0.12 -4.23
N CYS A 119 -11.58 0.93 -3.94
CA CYS A 119 -11.47 2.40 -3.93
C CYS A 119 -12.05 3.12 -2.70
N GLU A 120 -12.72 2.43 -1.78
CA GLU A 120 -13.28 3.04 -0.57
C GLU A 120 -12.99 2.14 0.64
N ASP A 121 -12.87 2.69 1.84
CA ASP A 121 -12.89 1.84 3.05
C ASP A 121 -14.26 1.14 3.12
N PRO A 122 -14.31 -0.20 3.13
CA PRO A 122 -15.55 -0.94 3.19
C PRO A 122 -16.36 -0.51 4.42
N ILE A 123 -17.67 -0.31 4.25
CA ILE A 123 -18.57 -0.26 5.41
C ILE A 123 -18.40 -1.60 6.14
N PRO A 124 -18.04 -1.59 7.43
CA PRO A 124 -17.68 -2.81 8.13
C PRO A 124 -18.92 -3.72 8.25
N PRO A 125 -18.73 -5.05 8.29
CA PRO A 125 -19.82 -6.02 8.16
C PRO A 125 -20.84 -5.90 9.29
N ASP A 126 -20.40 -5.54 10.49
CA ASP A 126 -21.23 -5.24 11.66
C ASP A 126 -22.20 -4.09 11.39
N MET A 127 -21.72 -2.99 10.80
CA MET A 127 -22.55 -1.84 10.47
C MET A 127 -23.56 -2.16 9.36
N ARG A 128 -23.20 -3.01 8.40
CA ARG A 128 -24.14 -3.47 7.35
C ARG A 128 -25.27 -4.31 7.93
N LEU A 129 -24.93 -5.27 8.79
CA LEU A 129 -25.92 -6.09 9.49
C LEU A 129 -26.81 -5.22 10.38
N ALA A 130 -26.22 -4.24 11.08
CA ALA A 130 -26.97 -3.30 11.91
C ALA A 130 -27.98 -2.49 11.10
N ILE A 131 -27.58 -1.96 9.93
CA ILE A 131 -28.48 -1.23 9.02
C ILE A 131 -29.66 -2.11 8.60
N CYS A 132 -29.38 -3.35 8.18
CA CYS A 132 -30.40 -4.29 7.74
C CYS A 132 -31.38 -4.63 8.89
N LEU A 133 -30.86 -5.04 10.05
CA LEU A 133 -31.69 -5.38 11.21
C LEU A 133 -32.48 -4.18 11.74
N TYR A 134 -31.92 -2.98 11.66
CA TYR A 134 -32.65 -1.77 12.02
C TYR A 134 -33.83 -1.52 11.08
N ARG A 135 -33.60 -1.67 9.76
CA ARG A 135 -34.67 -1.56 8.75
C ARG A 135 -35.75 -2.62 8.96
N LEU A 136 -35.38 -3.88 9.18
CA LEU A 136 -36.32 -4.98 9.39
C LEU A 136 -37.06 -4.87 10.73
N GLY A 137 -36.36 -4.44 11.78
CA GLY A 137 -36.88 -4.43 13.15
C GLY A 137 -37.75 -3.23 13.49
N ARG A 138 -37.45 -2.05 12.92
CA ARG A 138 -38.25 -0.83 13.11
C ARG A 138 -39.15 -0.47 11.94
N GLY A 139 -38.74 -0.78 10.71
CA GLY A 139 -39.46 -0.34 9.52
C GLY A 139 -39.30 1.17 9.20
N ASP A 140 -38.26 1.83 9.72
CA ASP A 140 -38.00 3.26 9.47
C ASP A 140 -37.63 3.54 8.01
N TYR A 141 -37.94 4.74 7.51
CA TYR A 141 -37.64 5.15 6.14
C TYR A 141 -36.13 5.10 5.85
N TYR A 142 -35.76 4.72 4.61
CA TYR A 142 -34.36 4.66 4.19
C TYR A 142 -33.61 5.98 4.37
N PHE A 143 -34.31 7.12 4.23
CA PHE A 143 -33.75 8.44 4.47
C PHE A 143 -33.30 8.64 5.93
N THR A 144 -34.13 8.26 6.90
CA THR A 144 -33.80 8.39 8.34
C THR A 144 -32.63 7.50 8.72
N ILE A 145 -32.58 6.29 8.17
CA ILE A 145 -31.46 5.36 8.39
C ILE A 145 -30.18 5.93 7.74
N ALA A 146 -30.28 6.46 6.53
CA ALA A 146 -29.16 7.08 5.83
C ALA A 146 -28.55 8.24 6.62
N GLU A 147 -29.38 9.13 7.16
CA GLU A 147 -28.94 10.25 8.00
C GLU A 147 -28.30 9.76 9.31
N MET A 148 -28.90 8.78 9.98
CA MET A 148 -28.43 8.24 11.25
C MET A 148 -27.06 7.56 11.15
N PHE A 149 -26.84 6.78 10.09
CA PHE A 149 -25.60 6.04 9.85
C PHE A 149 -24.58 6.86 9.04
N GLY A 150 -24.98 8.00 8.48
CA GLY A 150 -24.19 8.84 7.60
C GLY A 150 -23.77 8.13 6.31
N VAL A 151 -24.72 7.49 5.65
CA VAL A 151 -24.54 6.79 4.36
C VAL A 151 -25.58 7.27 3.36
N GLY A 152 -25.37 7.02 2.06
CA GLY A 152 -26.36 7.39 1.04
C GLY A 152 -27.63 6.53 1.14
N VAL A 153 -28.79 7.09 0.79
CA VAL A 153 -30.08 6.37 0.78
C VAL A 153 -30.02 5.13 -0.12
N SER A 154 -29.41 5.27 -1.30
CA SER A 154 -29.17 4.15 -2.22
C SER A 154 -28.28 3.08 -1.60
N THR A 155 -27.30 3.47 -0.79
CA THR A 155 -26.42 2.57 -0.07
C THR A 155 -27.18 1.77 0.99
N VAL A 156 -28.10 2.40 1.73
CA VAL A 156 -28.95 1.69 2.71
C VAL A 156 -29.83 0.66 2.01
N ALA A 157 -30.47 1.05 0.91
CA ALA A 157 -31.32 0.15 0.14
C ALA A 157 -30.52 -1.06 -0.39
N ALA A 158 -29.38 -0.80 -1.03
CA ALA A 158 -28.49 -1.85 -1.53
C ALA A 158 -28.02 -2.78 -0.41
N ILE A 159 -27.57 -2.25 0.73
CA ILE A 159 -27.17 -3.07 1.88
C ILE A 159 -28.34 -3.95 2.35
N THR A 160 -29.52 -3.38 2.52
CA THR A 160 -30.68 -4.13 3.02
C THR A 160 -31.04 -5.27 2.07
N GLU A 161 -31.08 -5.02 0.77
CA GLU A 161 -31.34 -6.05 -0.24
C GLU A 161 -30.23 -7.10 -0.27
N ASP A 162 -28.97 -6.68 -0.27
CA ASP A 162 -27.82 -7.57 -0.30
C ASP A 162 -27.80 -8.52 0.91
N VAL A 163 -28.02 -8.02 2.13
CA VAL A 163 -28.05 -8.84 3.35
C VAL A 163 -29.27 -9.78 3.33
N CYS A 164 -30.45 -9.29 2.95
CA CYS A 164 -31.65 -10.12 2.92
C CYS A 164 -31.62 -11.21 1.84
N VAL A 165 -30.94 -10.98 0.71
CA VAL A 165 -30.89 -11.93 -0.42
C VAL A 165 -29.72 -12.90 -0.31
N ARG A 166 -28.56 -12.46 0.19
CA ARG A 166 -27.36 -13.31 0.27
C ARG A 166 -27.23 -14.06 1.59
N SER A 167 -27.77 -13.53 2.68
CA SER A 167 -27.41 -13.98 4.03
C SER A 167 -28.57 -14.50 4.88
N LEU A 168 -29.82 -14.37 4.42
CA LEU A 168 -31.03 -14.92 5.04
C LEU A 168 -31.75 -15.86 4.07
#